data_AF-A0A6U8FEA1-F1
#
_entry.id   AF-A0A6U8FEA1-F1
#
_cell.length_a   1.000
_cell.length_b   1.000
_cell.length_c   1.000
_cell.angle_alpha   90.00
_cell.angle_beta   90.00
_cell.angle_gamma   90.00
#
_symmetry.space_group_name_H-M   'P 1'
#
loop_
_entity.id
_entity.type
_entity.pdbx_description
1 polymer ?
#
loop_
_entity_poly.entity_id
_entity_poly.type
_entity_poly.pdbx_seq_one_letter_code
_entity_poly.pdbx_strand_id
1 'polypeptide(L)'
;SITQLTLEMRLLHTKFSAGAISDQEFLLKLVTKVPAKLWSELRRNREDRNRCLCFDDLASLLLERAQETIVEDHIEQHRRMLMQPVRKVNAMEEEWEETSEEMYAMGKGKGKGKGKGKGKGGEWTSPNPNREGQFQAKIECWYCGKPGHYRDACSTRKKAERKEQLQREKERDSQPTAK
;
A
#
# COMPACT_ATOMS: atom_id res chain seq x y z
N SER A 1 22.90 2.98 8.40
CA SER A 1 21.53 3.32 7.97
C SER A 1 21.25 4.81 8.22
N ILE A 2 20.23 5.42 7.60
CA ILE A 2 19.89 6.85 7.85
C ILE A 2 19.48 7.09 9.31
N THR A 3 18.85 6.09 9.93
CA THR A 3 18.55 6.10 11.38
C THR A 3 19.81 6.19 12.24
N GLN A 4 20.86 5.44 11.87
CA GLN A 4 22.16 5.51 12.56
C GLN A 4 22.84 6.87 12.35
N LEU A 5 22.80 7.42 11.13
CA LEU A 5 23.33 8.75 10.85
C LEU A 5 22.66 9.83 11.72
N THR A 6 21.33 9.75 11.86
CA THR A 6 20.56 10.71 12.66
C THR A 6 20.92 10.62 14.15
N LEU A 7 21.09 9.41 14.68
CA LEU A 7 21.56 9.19 16.06
C LEU A 7 22.98 9.74 16.26
N GLU A 8 23.88 9.47 15.33
CA GLU A 8 25.25 9.96 15.37
C GLU A 8 25.31 11.50 15.33
N MET A 9 24.50 12.14 14.49
CA MET A 9 24.40 13.60 14.43
C MET A 9 23.84 14.21 15.72
N ARG A 10 22.80 13.60 16.31
CA ARG A 10 22.26 14.05 17.61
C ARG A 10 23.31 13.93 18.72
N LEU A 11 24.02 12.80 18.79
CA LEU A 11 25.11 12.61 19.73
C LEU A 11 26.21 13.64 19.54
N LEU A 12 26.60 13.91 18.28
CA LEU A 12 27.59 14.93 17.95
C LEU A 12 27.16 16.32 18.45
N HIS A 13 25.92 16.70 18.18
CA HIS A 13 25.35 17.97 18.63
C HIS A 13 25.33 18.07 20.16
N THR A 14 24.89 17.03 20.87
CA THR A 14 24.88 17.04 22.34
C THR A 14 26.28 17.19 22.94
N LYS A 15 27.30 16.57 22.33
CA LYS A 15 28.70 16.73 22.76
C LYS A 15 29.20 18.15 22.51
N PHE A 16 28.83 18.73 21.38
CA PHE A 16 29.18 20.11 21.04
C PHE A 16 28.53 21.10 22.01
N SER A 17 27.21 21.00 22.24
CA SER A 17 26.50 21.88 23.18
C SER A 17 27.00 21.75 24.62
N ALA A 18 27.52 20.58 25.01
CA ALA A 18 28.15 20.37 26.31
C ALA A 18 29.60 20.91 26.40
N GLY A 19 30.14 21.51 25.33
CA GLY A 19 31.52 21.98 25.27
C GLY A 19 32.57 20.85 25.26
N ALA A 20 32.17 19.61 24.98
CA ALA A 20 33.05 18.44 25.04
C ALA A 20 33.92 18.26 23.79
N ILE A 21 33.61 18.97 22.70
CA ILE A 21 34.36 18.99 21.44
C ILE A 21 34.45 20.43 20.95
N SER A 22 35.55 20.78 20.28
CA SER A 22 35.74 22.11 19.70
C SER A 22 34.91 22.32 18.43
N ASP A 23 34.67 23.58 18.06
CA ASP A 23 33.99 23.95 16.82
C ASP A 23 34.61 23.28 15.58
N GLN A 24 35.95 23.26 15.51
CA GLN A 24 36.68 22.67 14.38
C GLN A 24 36.50 21.15 14.32
N GLU A 25 36.55 20.46 15.46
CA GLU A 25 36.34 19.02 15.53
C GLU A 25 34.89 18.66 15.20
N PHE A 26 33.93 19.44 15.69
CA PHE A 26 32.52 19.29 15.36
C PHE A 26 32.29 19.42 13.85
N LEU A 27 32.85 20.46 13.20
CA LEU A 27 32.71 20.67 11.77
C LEU A 27 33.29 19.51 10.95
N LEU A 28 34.49 19.03 11.29
CA LEU A 28 35.10 17.90 10.59
C LEU A 28 34.22 16.64 10.70
N LYS A 29 33.69 16.36 11.89
CA LYS A 29 32.80 15.22 12.10
C LYS A 29 31.45 15.39 11.40
N LEU A 30 30.91 16.60 11.36
CA LEU A 30 29.66 16.90 10.68
C LEU A 30 29.79 16.73 9.17
N VAL A 31 30.82 17.33 8.56
CA VAL A 31 31.06 17.29 7.11
C VAL A 31 31.32 15.87 6.62
N THR A 32 32.03 15.04 7.39
CA THR A 32 32.32 13.65 7.02
C THR A 32 31.12 12.72 7.14
N LYS A 33 30.13 13.07 7.98
CA LYS A 33 28.95 12.24 8.23
C LYS A 33 27.77 12.60 7.35
N VAL A 34 27.59 13.87 7.02
CA VAL A 34 26.46 14.34 6.21
C VAL A 34 26.61 13.93 4.74
N PRO A 35 25.62 13.24 4.15
CA PRO A 35 25.63 12.85 2.75
C PRO A 35 25.81 14.04 1.79
N ALA A 36 26.58 13.85 0.72
CA ALA A 36 26.83 14.88 -0.29
C ALA A 36 25.54 15.44 -0.95
N LYS A 37 24.48 14.63 -1.03
CA LYS A 37 23.17 15.03 -1.55
C LYS A 37 22.55 16.14 -0.69
N LEU A 38 22.52 15.95 0.63
CA LEU A 38 22.01 16.93 1.60
C LEU A 38 22.80 18.25 1.52
N TRP A 39 24.14 18.17 1.44
CA TRP A 39 24.97 19.36 1.24
C TRP A 39 24.66 20.12 -0.06
N SER A 40 24.31 19.38 -1.12
CA SER A 40 23.99 19.97 -2.41
C SER A 40 22.62 20.65 -2.39
N GLU A 41 21.63 20.03 -1.73
CA GLU A 41 20.30 20.59 -1.54
C GLU A 41 20.33 21.87 -0.70
N LEU A 42 21.02 21.83 0.44
CA LEU A 42 21.18 22.98 1.32
C LEU A 42 21.88 24.16 0.63
N ARG A 43 22.87 23.89 -0.24
CA ARG A 43 23.52 24.93 -1.05
C ARG A 43 22.63 25.53 -2.13
N ARG A 44 21.71 24.75 -2.70
CA ARG A 44 20.79 25.19 -3.75
C ARG A 44 19.64 26.00 -3.17
N ASN A 45 19.16 25.67 -1.97
CA ASN A 45 18.05 26.36 -1.36
C ASN A 45 18.50 27.70 -0.74
N ARG A 46 17.93 28.80 -1.24
CA ARG A 46 18.24 30.15 -0.74
C ARG A 46 17.71 30.39 0.66
N GLU A 47 16.53 29.87 0.99
CA GLU A 47 15.90 30.06 2.30
C GLU A 47 16.71 29.39 3.40
N ASP A 48 17.15 28.16 3.15
CA ASP A 48 18.00 27.38 4.05
C ASP A 48 19.32 28.11 4.34
N ARG A 49 19.95 28.70 3.32
CA ARG A 49 21.16 29.52 3.51
C ARG A 49 20.90 30.77 4.34
N ASN A 50 19.76 31.42 4.15
CA ASN A 50 19.39 32.61 4.92
C ASN A 50 19.04 32.28 6.37
N ARG A 51 18.54 31.07 6.64
CA ARG A 51 18.26 30.57 7.99
C ARG A 51 19.53 30.21 8.77
N CYS A 52 20.63 29.90 8.09
CA CYS A 52 21.90 29.52 8.72
C CYS A 52 22.77 30.74 9.04
N LEU A 53 22.45 31.47 10.11
CA LEU A 53 23.27 32.62 10.55
C LEU A 53 24.44 32.19 11.45
N CYS A 54 24.29 31.07 12.14
CA CYS A 54 25.34 30.47 12.95
C CYS A 54 25.45 28.95 12.75
N PHE A 55 26.43 28.33 13.43
CA PHE A 55 26.65 26.89 13.34
C PHE A 55 25.51 26.07 13.91
N ASP A 56 24.87 26.55 14.98
CA ASP A 56 23.73 25.87 15.60
C ASP A 56 22.52 25.85 14.66
N ASP A 57 22.30 26.92 13.90
CA ASP A 57 21.27 26.98 12.87
C ASP A 57 21.52 25.94 11.77
N LEU A 58 22.78 25.86 11.28
CA LEU A 58 23.16 24.89 10.26
C LEU A 58 23.02 23.45 10.77
N ALA A 59 23.45 23.18 12.00
CA ALA A 59 23.33 21.85 12.59
C ALA A 59 21.87 21.45 12.79
N SER A 60 21.03 22.36 13.27
CA SER A 60 19.59 22.17 13.44
C SER A 60 18.90 21.89 12.10
N LEU A 61 19.23 22.68 11.07
CA LEU A 61 18.66 22.51 9.74
C LEU A 61 19.08 21.19 9.09
N LEU A 62 20.35 20.79 9.24
CA LEU A 62 20.84 19.50 8.73
C LEU A 62 20.16 18.32 9.46
N LEU A 63 19.88 18.45 10.76
CA LEU A 63 19.13 17.44 11.52
C LEU A 63 17.66 17.36 11.09
N GLU A 64 17.03 18.50 10.82
CA GLU A 64 15.65 18.61 10.28
C GLU A 64 15.56 17.91 8.92
N ARG A 65 16.43 18.28 7.98
CA ARG A 65 16.49 17.66 6.64
C ARG A 65 16.85 16.18 6.67
N ALA A 66 17.78 15.78 7.54
CA ALA A 66 18.10 14.36 7.69
C ALA A 66 16.86 13.57 8.11
N GLN A 67 16.04 14.10 9.03
CA GLN A 67 14.78 13.44 9.44
C GLN A 67 13.76 13.37 8.30
N GLU A 68 13.60 14.44 7.51
CA GLU A 68 12.74 14.43 6.32
C GLU A 68 13.13 13.31 5.37
N THR A 69 14.42 13.14 5.08
CA THR A 69 14.89 12.10 4.15
C THR A 69 14.61 10.68 4.62
N ILE A 70 14.71 10.36 5.93
CA ILE A 70 14.33 9.02 6.41
C ILE A 70 12.81 8.83 6.38
N VAL A 71 12.01 9.88 6.62
CA VAL A 71 10.55 9.78 6.45
C VAL A 71 10.20 9.52 4.99
N GLU A 72 10.80 10.24 4.04
CA GLU A 72 10.60 10.03 2.61
C GLU A 72 11.01 8.63 2.15
N ASP A 73 12.20 8.16 2.55
CA ASP A 73 12.67 6.81 2.22
C ASP A 73 11.76 5.73 2.82
N HIS A 74 11.25 5.95 4.04
CA HIS A 74 10.31 5.02 4.67
C HIS A 74 8.96 5.00 3.95
N ILE A 75 8.44 6.16 3.56
CA ILE A 75 7.22 6.29 2.74
C ILE A 75 7.42 5.59 1.39
N GLU A 76 8.55 5.81 0.71
CA GLU A 76 8.84 5.19 -0.58
C GLU A 76 9.04 3.68 -0.44
N GLN A 77 9.68 3.21 0.62
CA GLN A 77 9.77 1.78 0.93
C GLN A 77 8.37 1.18 1.16
N HIS A 78 7.52 1.87 1.92
CA HIS A 78 6.13 1.45 2.15
C HIS A 78 5.33 1.42 0.85
N ARG A 79 5.49 2.46 0.00
CA ARG A 79 4.88 2.53 -1.33
C ARG A 79 5.34 1.38 -2.22
N ARG A 80 6.63 1.04 -2.22
CA ARG A 80 7.16 -0.11 -2.95
C ARG A 80 6.55 -1.42 -2.47
N MET A 81 6.42 -1.62 -1.15
CA MET A 81 5.77 -2.82 -0.61
C MET A 81 4.30 -2.90 -1.02
N LEU A 82 3.56 -1.79 -0.95
CA LEU A 82 2.14 -1.74 -1.35
C LEU A 82 1.94 -1.92 -2.86
N MET A 83 2.90 -1.49 -3.69
CA MET A 83 2.82 -1.64 -5.15
C MET A 83 3.30 -3.01 -5.66
N GLN A 84 3.89 -3.86 -4.79
CA GLN A 84 4.36 -5.18 -5.19
C GLN A 84 3.30 -6.28 -5.42
N PRO A 85 1.99 -6.18 -5.08
CA PRO A 85 1.03 -7.19 -5.49
C PRO A 85 0.35 -6.96 -6.85
N VAL A 86 0.38 -5.77 -7.48
CA VAL A 86 -0.42 -5.56 -8.71
C VAL A 86 0.20 -6.20 -9.96
N ARG A 87 1.53 -6.40 -9.97
CA ARG A 87 2.20 -7.00 -11.14
C ARG A 87 2.08 -8.52 -11.23
N LYS A 88 1.76 -9.22 -10.14
CA LYS A 88 1.56 -10.68 -10.17
C LYS A 88 0.13 -11.09 -10.54
N VAL A 89 -0.84 -10.19 -10.40
CA VAL A 89 -2.22 -10.46 -10.85
C VAL A 89 -2.35 -10.19 -12.34
N ASN A 90 -1.74 -9.11 -12.85
CA ASN A 90 -1.79 -8.80 -14.29
C ASN A 90 -0.98 -9.78 -15.15
N ALA A 91 0.16 -10.29 -14.67
CA ALA A 91 0.92 -11.30 -15.41
C ALA A 91 0.21 -12.67 -15.47
N MET A 92 -0.68 -12.97 -14.51
CA MET A 92 -1.51 -14.17 -14.57
C MET A 92 -2.76 -13.95 -15.43
N GLU A 93 -3.24 -12.72 -15.56
CA GLU A 93 -4.38 -12.38 -16.43
C GLU A 93 -3.98 -12.39 -17.91
N GLU A 94 -2.76 -11.93 -18.26
CA GLU A 94 -2.21 -12.01 -19.63
C GLU A 94 -1.94 -13.45 -20.10
N GLU A 95 -1.47 -14.34 -19.22
CA GLU A 95 -1.18 -15.75 -19.58
C GLU A 95 -2.46 -16.60 -19.79
N TRP A 96 -3.60 -16.17 -19.21
CA TRP A 96 -4.91 -16.79 -19.42
C TRP A 96 -5.63 -16.32 -20.69
N GLU A 97 -5.32 -15.12 -21.21
CA GLU A 97 -5.85 -14.68 -22.50
C GLU A 97 -5.15 -15.41 -23.67
N GLU A 98 -3.83 -15.61 -23.59
CA GLU A 98 -3.05 -16.28 -24.65
C GLU A 98 -3.35 -17.79 -24.77
N THR A 99 -3.71 -18.46 -23.67
CA THR A 99 -4.15 -19.87 -23.70
C THR A 99 -5.61 -20.05 -24.13
N SER A 100 -6.43 -19.00 -24.13
CA SER A 100 -7.82 -19.07 -24.57
C SER A 100 -7.98 -18.90 -26.08
N GLU A 101 -7.13 -18.09 -26.74
CA GLU A 101 -7.21 -17.86 -28.19
C GLU A 101 -6.71 -19.05 -29.03
N GLU A 102 -5.71 -19.81 -28.54
CA GLU A 102 -5.24 -21.02 -29.23
C GLU A 102 -6.25 -22.18 -29.20
N MET A 103 -7.17 -22.21 -28.23
CA MET A 103 -8.16 -23.29 -28.10
C MET A 103 -9.29 -23.20 -29.14
N TYR A 104 -9.49 -22.04 -29.78
CA TYR A 104 -10.53 -21.85 -30.82
C TYR A 104 -10.03 -22.13 -32.25
N ALA A 105 -8.76 -22.51 -32.45
CA ALA A 105 -8.19 -22.72 -33.78
C ALA A 105 -8.32 -24.18 -34.31
N MET A 106 -8.64 -25.16 -33.47
CA MET A 106 -8.80 -26.57 -33.90
C MET A 106 -10.27 -26.97 -34.03
N GLY A 107 -10.78 -27.05 -35.26
CA GLY A 107 -12.10 -27.66 -35.46
C GLY A 107 -12.77 -27.58 -36.82
N LYS A 108 -12.05 -27.48 -37.96
CA LYS A 108 -12.69 -27.68 -39.28
C LYS A 108 -12.80 -29.16 -39.63
N GLY A 109 -13.65 -29.88 -38.89
CA GLY A 109 -14.14 -31.20 -39.27
C GLY A 109 -15.19 -31.11 -40.37
N LYS A 110 -14.83 -31.49 -41.59
CA LYS A 110 -15.75 -31.71 -42.72
C LYS A 110 -16.70 -32.89 -42.40
N GLY A 111 -17.86 -32.59 -41.81
CA GLY A 111 -18.97 -33.53 -41.65
C GLY A 111 -20.07 -33.28 -42.69
N LYS A 112 -20.14 -34.12 -43.72
CA LYS A 112 -21.30 -34.21 -44.64
C LYS A 112 -22.50 -34.74 -43.85
N GLY A 113 -23.56 -33.96 -43.72
CA GLY A 113 -24.84 -34.41 -43.17
C GLY A 113 -26.02 -33.63 -43.73
N LYS A 114 -26.65 -34.16 -44.79
CA LYS A 114 -27.97 -33.69 -45.27
C LYS A 114 -29.03 -34.16 -44.27
N GLY A 115 -29.63 -33.24 -43.52
CA GLY A 115 -30.79 -33.51 -42.66
C GLY A 115 -31.85 -32.43 -42.84
N LYS A 116 -32.85 -32.69 -43.67
CA LYS A 116 -34.06 -31.87 -43.83
C LYS A 116 -34.96 -32.14 -42.62
N GLY A 117 -35.06 -31.19 -41.69
CA GLY A 117 -35.96 -31.29 -40.53
C GLY A 117 -36.64 -29.96 -40.25
N LYS A 118 -37.89 -29.81 -40.74
CA LYS A 118 -38.82 -28.75 -40.35
C LYS A 118 -39.31 -29.06 -38.94
N GLY A 119 -38.99 -28.23 -37.94
CA GLY A 119 -39.52 -28.33 -36.59
C GLY A 119 -39.79 -26.93 -36.02
N LYS A 120 -41.07 -26.63 -35.78
CA LYS A 120 -41.58 -25.43 -35.12
C LYS A 120 -41.51 -25.60 -33.60
N GLY A 121 -41.13 -24.54 -32.89
CA GLY A 121 -41.70 -24.20 -31.57
C GLY A 121 -40.89 -24.58 -30.33
N GLY A 122 -40.94 -23.67 -29.35
CA GLY A 122 -40.49 -23.84 -27.96
C GLY A 122 -38.98 -23.64 -27.80
N GLU A 123 -38.45 -23.00 -26.78
CA GLU A 123 -38.99 -22.40 -25.57
C GLU A 123 -37.78 -21.60 -25.05
N TRP A 124 -37.99 -20.37 -24.57
CA TRP A 124 -36.91 -19.57 -24.00
C TRP A 124 -36.40 -20.27 -22.76
N THR A 125 -35.33 -21.04 -22.90
CA THR A 125 -34.61 -21.66 -21.79
C THR A 125 -34.10 -20.54 -20.90
N SER A 126 -34.82 -20.30 -19.80
CA SER A 126 -34.38 -19.41 -18.74
C SER A 126 -32.99 -19.84 -18.28
N PRO A 127 -31.99 -18.94 -18.17
CA PRO A 127 -30.69 -19.32 -17.65
C PRO A 127 -30.85 -19.76 -16.19
N ASN A 128 -30.54 -21.02 -15.96
CA ASN A 128 -30.55 -21.70 -14.68
C ASN A 128 -29.60 -20.98 -13.70
N PRO A 129 -30.07 -20.37 -12.59
CA PRO A 129 -29.23 -19.61 -11.67
C PRO A 129 -28.28 -20.47 -10.80
N ASN A 130 -28.28 -21.79 -11.01
CA ASN A 130 -27.66 -22.72 -10.07
C ASN A 130 -26.20 -23.10 -10.39
N ARG A 131 -25.52 -22.40 -11.32
CA ARG A 131 -24.08 -22.64 -11.61
C ARG A 131 -23.11 -21.80 -10.76
N GLU A 132 -23.60 -20.82 -9.99
CA GLU A 132 -22.74 -19.98 -9.12
C GLU A 132 -22.27 -20.69 -7.84
N GLY A 133 -22.96 -21.77 -7.42
CA GLY A 133 -22.63 -22.48 -6.17
C GLY A 133 -21.33 -23.29 -6.21
N GLN A 134 -20.89 -23.75 -7.39
CA GLN A 134 -19.71 -24.61 -7.49
C GLN A 134 -18.38 -23.84 -7.36
N PHE A 135 -18.35 -22.57 -7.76
CA PHE A 135 -17.15 -21.73 -7.64
C PHE A 135 -16.99 -21.11 -6.26
N GLN A 136 -18.10 -20.86 -5.55
CA GLN A 136 -18.05 -20.29 -4.19
C GLN A 136 -17.53 -21.29 -3.14
N ALA A 137 -17.65 -22.61 -3.37
CA ALA A 137 -17.19 -23.61 -2.41
C ALA A 137 -15.67 -23.59 -2.14
N LYS A 138 -14.86 -23.10 -3.09
CA LYS A 138 -13.40 -23.03 -2.95
C LYS A 138 -12.87 -21.70 -2.41
N ILE A 139 -13.71 -20.66 -2.31
CA ILE A 139 -13.22 -19.37 -1.81
C ILE A 139 -13.27 -19.30 -0.28
N GLU A 140 -12.13 -19.02 0.33
CA GLU A 140 -12.01 -18.80 1.77
C GLU A 140 -12.26 -17.34 2.14
N CYS A 141 -13.16 -17.11 3.09
CA CYS A 141 -13.43 -15.76 3.59
C CYS A 141 -12.30 -15.29 4.52
N TRP A 142 -11.56 -14.23 4.14
CA TRP A 142 -10.45 -13.69 4.94
C TRP A 142 -10.85 -13.14 6.32
N TYR A 143 -12.14 -12.85 6.55
CA TYR A 143 -12.62 -12.37 7.85
C TYR A 143 -12.83 -13.50 8.87
N CYS A 144 -13.37 -14.65 8.45
CA CYS A 144 -13.74 -15.73 9.36
C CYS A 144 -13.05 -17.07 9.07
N GLY A 145 -12.23 -17.15 8.02
CA GLY A 145 -11.49 -18.34 7.60
C GLY A 145 -12.35 -19.50 7.09
N LYS A 146 -13.65 -19.30 6.84
CA LYS A 146 -14.54 -20.37 6.37
C LYS A 146 -14.68 -20.31 4.85
N PRO A 147 -14.66 -21.46 4.15
CA PRO A 147 -14.93 -21.50 2.72
C PRO A 147 -16.41 -21.23 2.41
N GLY A 148 -16.74 -20.95 1.15
CA GLY A 148 -18.13 -20.86 0.68
C GLY A 148 -18.66 -19.45 0.47
N HIS A 149 -17.93 -18.39 0.82
CA HIS A 149 -18.39 -17.01 0.68
C HIS A 149 -17.26 -15.99 0.64
N TYR A 150 -17.51 -14.83 0.02
CA TYR A 150 -16.63 -13.67 0.02
C TYR A 150 -16.73 -12.88 1.33
N ARG A 151 -15.72 -12.06 1.63
CA ARG A 151 -15.68 -11.16 2.80
C ARG A 151 -16.96 -10.31 2.92
N ASP A 152 -17.51 -9.83 1.80
CA ASP A 152 -18.71 -8.98 1.75
C ASP A 152 -20.02 -9.73 2.04
N ALA A 153 -20.02 -11.03 1.80
CA ALA A 153 -21.13 -11.92 2.14
C ALA A 153 -20.99 -12.55 3.53
N CYS A 154 -19.92 -12.25 4.29
CA CYS A 154 -19.65 -12.88 5.58
C CYS A 154 -20.68 -12.48 6.64
N SER A 155 -21.44 -13.47 7.13
CA SER A 155 -22.44 -13.23 8.18
C SER A 155 -21.81 -12.78 9.50
N THR A 156 -20.62 -13.29 9.84
CA THR A 156 -19.89 -12.89 11.06
C THR A 156 -19.51 -11.41 11.00
N ARG A 157 -19.03 -10.94 9.83
CA ARG A 157 -18.69 -9.53 9.61
C ARG A 157 -19.91 -8.63 9.75
N LYS A 158 -20.99 -8.96 9.05
CA LYS A 158 -22.26 -8.20 9.12
C LYS A 158 -22.82 -8.12 10.53
N LYS A 159 -22.70 -9.19 11.33
CA LYS A 159 -23.11 -9.19 12.74
C LYS A 159 -22.22 -8.29 13.59
N ALA A 160 -20.91 -8.30 13.37
CA ALA A 160 -19.97 -7.43 14.09
C ALA A 160 -20.22 -5.95 13.79
N GLU A 161 -20.36 -5.59 12.51
CA GLU A 161 -20.69 -4.23 12.05
C GLU A 161 -22.00 -3.74 12.68
N ARG A 162 -23.06 -4.57 12.65
CA ARG A 162 -24.34 -4.23 13.29
C ARG A 162 -24.20 -4.04 14.81
N LYS A 163 -23.37 -4.85 15.49
CA LYS A 163 -23.15 -4.72 16.93
C LYS A 163 -22.43 -3.41 17.26
N GLU A 164 -21.42 -3.05 16.48
CA GLU A 164 -20.71 -1.77 16.64
C GLU A 164 -21.64 -0.59 16.41
N GLN A 165 -22.49 -0.64 15.38
CA GLN A 165 -23.48 0.39 15.11
C GLN A 165 -24.44 0.59 16.28
N LEU A 166 -24.98 -0.51 16.83
CA LEU A 166 -25.86 -0.48 18.01
C LEU A 166 -25.14 0.08 19.25
N GLN A 167 -23.84 -0.17 19.41
CA GLN A 167 -23.07 0.37 20.52
C GLN A 167 -22.90 1.88 20.38
N ARG A 168 -22.59 2.38 19.18
CA ARG A 168 -22.48 3.82 18.88
C ARG A 168 -23.80 4.55 19.07
N GLU A 169 -24.93 3.91 18.77
CA GLU A 169 -26.27 4.46 19.01
C GLU A 169 -26.54 4.60 20.52
N LYS A 170 -26.25 3.55 21.30
CA LYS A 170 -26.39 3.60 22.77
C LYS A 170 -25.51 4.65 23.44
N GLU A 171 -24.28 4.81 22.98
CA GLU A 171 -23.36 5.85 23.48
C GLU A 171 -23.88 7.25 23.18
N ARG A 172 -24.53 7.46 22.03
CA ARG A 172 -25.17 8.73 21.66
C ARG A 172 -26.36 9.05 22.56
N ASP A 173 -27.22 8.08 22.81
CA ASP A 173 -28.41 8.26 23.64
C ASP A 173 -28.06 8.43 25.14
N SER A 174 -26.87 8.00 25.55
CA SER A 174 -26.38 8.12 26.94
C SER A 174 -25.66 9.44 27.22
N GLN A 175 -25.46 10.33 26.23
CA GLN A 175 -24.88 11.64 26.49
C GLN A 175 -25.93 12.57 27.11
N PRO A 176 -25.72 13.06 28.36
CA PRO A 176 -26.66 13.98 28.98
C PRO A 176 -26.65 15.30 28.23
N THR A 177 -27.80 15.71 27.70
CA THR A 177 -27.99 17.07 27.20
C THR A 177 -27.89 18.03 28.38
N ALA A 178 -26.71 18.63 28.56
CA ALA A 178 -26.51 19.69 29.55
C ALA A 178 -27.48 20.83 29.23
N LYS A 179 -28.37 21.12 30.19
CA LYS A 179 -29.24 22.30 30.20
C LYS A 179 -28.61 23.38 31.07
#